data_AF-A0A2N2DTV6-F1
#
_entry.id   AF-A0A2N2DTV6-F1
#
_cell.length_a   1.000
_cell.length_b   1.000
_cell.length_c   1.000
_cell.angle_alpha   90.00
_cell.angle_beta   90.00
_cell.angle_gamma   90.00
#
_symmetry.space_group_name_H-M   'P 1'
#
loop_
_entity.id
_entity.type
_entity.pdbx_description
1 polymer ?
#
loop_
_entity_poly.entity_id
_entity_poly.type
_entity_poly.pdbx_seq_one_letter_code
_entity_poly.pdbx_strand_id
1 'polypeptide(L)'
;MSNNVTRAFNYNAGPSALPLSSLEKAQKELLDYKGTGMSVMEMSHRSKEYEEIHNGAISLMRELLSIPPDYEILFLQGGASLQFAMVPMNFLPSGKRAG
;
A
#
# COMPACT_ATOMS: atom_id res chain seq x y z
N MET A 1 27.87 1.55 17.12
CA MET A 1 27.20 0.55 17.98
C MET A 1 26.43 -0.38 17.05
N SER A 2 26.75 -1.67 17.03
CA SER A 2 25.96 -2.64 16.25
C SER A 2 24.59 -2.77 16.94
N ASN A 3 23.55 -2.20 16.34
CA ASN A 3 22.19 -2.44 16.78
C ASN A 3 21.84 -3.89 16.46
N ASN A 4 22.06 -4.81 17.42
CA ASN A 4 21.48 -6.14 17.37
C ASN A 4 19.97 -5.99 17.58
N VAL A 5 19.23 -5.77 16.49
CA VAL A 5 17.77 -5.80 16.52
C VAL A 5 17.35 -7.24 16.78
N THR A 6 16.85 -7.52 17.98
CA THR A 6 16.24 -8.83 18.28
C THR A 6 15.00 -9.01 17.41
N ARG A 7 15.07 -9.92 16.43
CA ARG A 7 13.97 -10.20 15.50
C ARG A 7 13.31 -11.53 15.86
N ALA A 8 12.04 -11.47 16.24
CA ALA A 8 11.25 -12.66 16.51
C ALA A 8 10.92 -13.42 15.22
N PHE A 9 10.74 -14.75 15.32
CA PHE A 9 10.12 -15.56 14.28
C PHE A 9 8.62 -15.28 14.25
N ASN A 10 8.19 -14.39 13.36
CA ASN A 10 6.80 -13.96 13.24
C ASN A 10 6.06 -14.81 12.20
N TYR A 11 5.17 -15.68 12.68
CA TYR A 11 4.30 -16.56 11.87
C TYR A 11 2.83 -16.09 11.84
N ASN A 12 2.55 -14.81 12.09
CA ASN A 12 1.18 -14.29 12.08
C ASN A 12 0.52 -14.41 10.69
N ALA A 13 -0.78 -14.73 10.69
CA ALA A 13 -1.58 -14.86 9.48
C ALA A 13 -2.06 -13.52 8.88
N GLY A 14 -2.10 -12.44 9.68
CA GLY A 14 -2.55 -11.11 9.24
C GLY A 14 -2.93 -10.18 10.41
N PRO A 15 -2.36 -8.96 10.52
CA PRO A 15 -1.16 -8.48 9.83
C PRO A 15 0.05 -9.40 10.04
N SER A 16 0.98 -9.43 9.09
CA SER A 16 2.08 -10.41 9.01
C SER A 16 3.47 -9.74 9.01
N ALA A 17 4.53 -10.54 8.91
CA ALA A 17 5.90 -10.04 8.90
C ALA A 17 6.22 -9.20 7.65
N LEU A 18 6.87 -8.04 7.83
CA LEU A 18 7.44 -7.23 6.75
C LEU A 18 8.94 -7.49 6.56
N PRO A 19 9.50 -7.26 5.34
CA PRO A 19 10.95 -7.27 5.13
C PRO A 19 11.66 -6.26 6.03
N LEU A 20 12.77 -6.67 6.64
CA LEU A 20 13.54 -5.80 7.55
C LEU A 20 14.03 -4.54 6.84
N SER A 21 14.49 -4.66 5.59
CA SER A 21 14.97 -3.54 4.78
C SER A 21 13.90 -2.46 4.56
N SER A 22 12.63 -2.84 4.38
CA SER A 22 11.52 -1.89 4.26
C SER A 22 11.28 -1.14 5.57
N LEU A 23 11.36 -1.83 6.71
CA LEU A 23 11.20 -1.22 8.04
C LEU A 23 12.33 -0.26 8.36
N GLU A 24 13.58 -0.65 8.08
CA GLU A 24 14.76 0.20 8.30
C GLU A 24 14.73 1.44 7.42
N LYS A 25 14.30 1.31 6.16
CA LYS A 25 14.13 2.46 5.26
C LYS A 25 13.06 3.41 5.79
N ALA A 26 11.88 2.90 6.14
CA ALA A 26 10.80 3.72 6.69
C ALA A 26 11.21 4.42 7.99
N GLN A 27 11.95 3.73 8.87
CA GLN A 27 12.48 4.31 10.10
C GLN A 27 13.44 5.47 9.80
N LYS A 28 14.38 5.28 8.87
CA LYS A 28 15.39 6.30 8.52
C LYS A 28 14.77 7.56 7.94
N GLU A 29 13.71 7.42 7.15
CA GLU A 29 13.03 8.52 6.46
C GLU A 29 11.80 9.04 7.21
N LEU A 30 11.52 8.55 8.43
CA LEU A 30 10.25 8.80 9.12
C LEU A 30 10.00 10.27 9.44
N LEU A 31 11.05 10.98 9.87
CA LEU A 31 10.98 12.39 10.27
C LEU A 31 11.30 13.35 9.13
N ASP A 32 11.98 12.86 8.09
CA ASP A 32 12.37 13.64 6.93
C ASP A 32 12.44 12.73 5.71
N TYR A 33 11.37 12.74 4.92
CA TYR A 33 11.32 11.96 3.69
C TYR A 33 12.11 12.68 2.60
N LYS A 34 13.25 12.10 2.20
CA LYS A 34 14.11 12.60 1.11
C LYS A 34 14.55 14.07 1.23
N GLY A 35 14.66 14.61 2.45
CA GLY A 35 15.15 15.98 2.66
C GLY A 35 14.08 17.06 2.49
N THR A 36 12.80 16.68 2.50
CA THR A 36 11.69 17.65 2.44
C THR A 36 11.49 18.39 3.77
N GLY A 37 12.12 17.93 4.85
CA GLY A 37 11.92 18.43 6.21
C GLY A 37 10.55 18.04 6.79
N MET A 38 9.89 17.02 6.23
CA MET A 38 8.56 16.56 6.65
C MET A 38 8.49 15.03 6.59
N SER A 39 7.71 14.43 7.48
CA SER A 39 7.31 13.03 7.35
C SER A 39 6.40 12.84 6.14
N VAL A 40 6.45 11.66 5.51
CA VAL A 40 5.46 11.27 4.48
C VAL A 40 4.01 11.38 4.99
N MET A 41 3.80 11.20 6.30
CA MET A 41 2.48 11.28 6.92
C MET A 41 1.96 12.72 7.06
N GLU A 42 2.84 13.72 6.93
CA GLU A 42 2.52 15.15 7.04
C GLU A 42 2.37 15.81 5.65
N MET A 43 2.73 15.09 4.59
CA MET A 43 2.64 15.58 3.22
C MET A 43 1.20 15.66 2.75
N SER A 44 0.90 16.70 1.95
CA SER A 44 -0.35 16.73 1.20
C SER A 44 -0.40 15.56 0.22
N HIS A 45 -1.54 14.86 0.16
CA HIS A 45 -1.77 13.80 -0.84
C HIS A 45 -1.75 14.30 -2.30
N ARG A 46 -1.68 15.62 -2.50
CA ARG A 46 -1.56 16.28 -3.82
C ARG A 46 -0.19 16.91 -4.03
N SER A 47 0.74 16.76 -3.08
CA SER A 47 2.11 17.24 -3.29
C SER A 47 2.80 16.34 -4.30
N LYS A 48 3.76 16.91 -5.04
CA LYS A 48 4.55 16.16 -6.02
C LYS A 48 5.24 14.96 -5.38
N GLU A 49 5.75 15.12 -4.16
CA GLU A 49 6.45 14.08 -3.42
C GLU A 49 5.54 12.90 -3.09
N TYR A 50 4.28 13.15 -2.69
CA TYR A 50 3.32 12.08 -2.45
C TYR A 50 2.80 11.44 -3.75
N GLU A 51 2.56 12.23 -4.79
CA GLU A 51 2.17 11.71 -6.11
C GLU A 51 3.23 10.76 -6.68
N GLU A 52 4.52 11.07 -6.49
CA GLU A 52 5.62 10.17 -6.86
C GLU A 52 5.56 8.84 -6.10
N ILE A 53 5.23 8.85 -4.80
CA ILE A 53 5.06 7.61 -4.00
C ILE A 53 3.87 6.81 -4.54
N HIS A 54 2.73 7.48 -4.71
CA HIS A 54 1.47 6.86 -5.15
C HIS A 54 1.61 6.21 -6.53
N ASN A 55 2.11 6.97 -7.51
CA ASN A 55 2.30 6.49 -8.87
C ASN A 55 3.45 5.48 -8.97
N GLY A 56 4.47 5.60 -8.11
CA GLY A 56 5.53 4.60 -7.98
C GLY A 56 5.00 3.24 -7.54
N ALA A 57 4.10 3.20 -6.55
CA ALA A 57 3.46 1.96 -6.10
C ALA A 57 2.58 1.32 -7.20
N ILE A 58 1.81 2.13 -7.93
CA ILE A 58 1.03 1.69 -9.10
C ILE A 58 1.97 1.09 -10.17
N SER A 59 3.05 1.78 -10.49
CA SER A 59 4.01 1.35 -11.52
C SER A 59 4.68 0.02 -11.14
N LEU A 60 5.10 -0.13 -9.88
CA LEU A 60 5.69 -1.38 -9.38
C LEU A 60 4.70 -2.55 -9.43
N MET A 61 3.44 -2.33 -9.06
CA MET A 61 2.40 -3.37 -9.17
C MET A 61 2.20 -3.78 -10.63
N ARG A 62 2.15 -2.81 -11.54
CA ARG A 62 2.00 -3.06 -12.97
C ARG A 62 3.17 -3.85 -13.54
N GLU A 63 4.40 -3.49 -13.18
CA GLU A 63 5.61 -4.17 -13.62
C GLU A 63 5.67 -5.61 -13.08
N LEU A 64 5.57 -5.78 -11.76
CA LEU A 64 5.77 -7.09 -11.12
C LEU A 64 4.69 -8.11 -11.48
N LEU A 65 3.45 -7.66 -11.72
CA LEU A 65 2.33 -8.52 -12.06
C LEU A 65 2.01 -8.51 -13.57
N SER A 66 2.80 -7.80 -14.38
CA SER A 66 2.58 -7.65 -15.83
C SER A 66 1.15 -7.21 -16.20
N ILE A 67 0.63 -6.20 -15.49
CA ILE A 67 -0.76 -5.76 -15.64
C ILE A 67 -0.95 -4.99 -16.96
N PRO A 68 -1.88 -5.40 -17.83
CA PRO A 68 -2.15 -4.73 -19.11
C PRO A 68 -2.64 -3.27 -18.97
N PRO A 69 -2.40 -2.40 -19.97
CA PRO A 69 -2.73 -0.97 -19.89
C PRO A 69 -4.23 -0.66 -19.85
N ASP A 70 -5.09 -1.61 -20.22
CA ASP A 70 -6.56 -1.52 -20.15
C ASP A 70 -7.13 -1.88 -18.77
N TYR A 71 -6.26 -2.14 -17.78
CA TYR A 71 -6.63 -2.32 -16.38
C TYR A 71 -6.11 -1.18 -15.50
N GLU A 72 -6.94 -0.76 -14.56
CA GLU A 72 -6.62 0.25 -13.55
C GLU A 72 -6.27 -0.37 -12.20
N ILE A 73 -5.36 0.29 -11.46
CA ILE A 73 -4.94 -0.11 -10.11
C ILE A 73 -5.48 0.91 -9.12
N LEU A 74 -6.35 0.46 -8.21
CA LEU A 74 -6.99 1.31 -7.21
C LEU A 74 -6.49 0.98 -5.81
N PHE A 75 -6.10 2.01 -5.05
CA PHE A 75 -5.84 1.90 -3.61
C PHE A 75 -7.05 2.40 -2.82
N LEU A 76 -7.83 1.47 -2.27
CA LEU A 76 -9.06 1.75 -1.53
C LEU A 76 -8.92 1.35 -0.06
N GLN A 77 -9.60 2.09 0.81
CA GLN A 77 -9.72 1.74 2.23
C GLN A 77 -10.83 0.70 2.46
N GLY A 78 -10.95 0.20 3.70
CA GLY A 78 -12.03 -0.72 4.12
C GLY A 78 -11.71 -2.21 4.00
N GLY A 79 -10.55 -2.56 3.44
CA GLY A 79 -10.07 -3.95 3.35
C GLY A 79 -10.90 -4.82 2.41
N ALA A 80 -10.54 -6.11 2.33
CA ALA A 80 -11.21 -7.08 1.45
C ALA A 80 -12.70 -7.23 1.78
N SER A 81 -13.07 -7.17 3.07
CA SER A 81 -14.45 -7.31 3.52
C SER A 81 -15.38 -6.24 2.96
N LEU A 82 -14.91 -5.00 2.77
CA LEU A 82 -15.73 -3.95 2.15
C LEU A 82 -16.01 -4.25 0.67
N GLN A 83 -15.06 -4.90 -0.02
CA GLN A 83 -15.23 -5.27 -1.42
C GLN A 83 -16.33 -6.31 -1.63
N PHE A 84 -16.65 -7.13 -0.61
CA PHE A 84 -17.78 -8.06 -0.66
C PHE A 84 -19.12 -7.35 -0.94
N ALA A 85 -19.28 -6.11 -0.45
CA ALA A 85 -20.42 -5.27 -0.78
C ALA A 85 -20.17 -4.38 -2.01
N MET A 86 -18.98 -3.81 -2.16
CA MET A 86 -18.69 -2.85 -3.23
C MET A 86 -18.79 -3.47 -4.63
N VAL A 87 -18.36 -4.72 -4.80
CA VAL A 87 -18.45 -5.43 -6.08
C VAL A 87 -19.92 -5.59 -6.54
N PRO A 88 -20.83 -6.19 -5.76
CA PRO A 88 -22.23 -6.31 -6.20
C PRO A 88 -22.94 -4.96 -6.32
N MET A 89 -22.62 -3.95 -5.51
CA MET A 89 -23.21 -2.61 -5.65
C MET A 89 -22.94 -1.97 -7.02
N ASN A 90 -21.79 -2.27 -7.64
CA ASN A 90 -21.41 -1.71 -8.94
C ASN A 90 -21.76 -2.62 -10.12
N PHE A 91 -21.72 -3.95 -9.92
CA PHE A 91 -21.78 -4.91 -11.02
C PHE A 91 -23.00 -5.83 -11.02
N LEU A 92 -23.79 -5.91 -9.94
CA LEU A 92 -24.94 -6.82 -9.89
C LEU A 92 -26.12 -6.28 -10.71
N PRO A 93 -26.54 -6.96 -11.79
CA PRO A 93 -27.67 -6.50 -12.58
C PRO A 93 -29.00 -6.70 -11.84
N SER A 94 -30.02 -5.93 -12.23
CA SER A 94 -31.38 -6.12 -11.73
C SER A 94 -31.86 -7.56 -11.94
N GLY A 95 -32.53 -8.11 -10.92
CA GLY A 95 -33.05 -9.49 -10.94
C GLY A 95 -32.01 -10.60 -10.75
N LYS A 96 -30.73 -10.25 -10.51
CA LYS A 96 -29.68 -11.22 -10.14
C LYS A 96 -29.39 -11.17 -8.64
N ARG A 97 -28.66 -12.16 -8.13
CA ARG A 97 -28.23 -12.26 -6.72
C ARG A 97 -26.71 -12.39 -6.64
N ALA A 98 -26.12 -11.72 -5.68
CA ALA A 98 -24.73 -11.94 -5.25
C ALA A 98 -24.72 -12.95 -4.09
N GLY A 99 -23.66 -13.76 -4.01
CA GLY A 99 -23.46 -14.79 -2.99
C GLY A 99 -22.32 -14.45 -2.04
#